data_AF-A0AAI9KZT4-F1
#
_entry.id   AF-A0AAI9KZT4-F1
#
_cell.length_a   1.000
_cell.length_b   1.000
_cell.length_c   1.000
_cell.angle_alpha   90.00
_cell.angle_beta   90.00
_cell.angle_gamma   90.00
#
_symmetry.space_group_name_H-M   'P 1'
#
loop_
_entity.id
_entity.type
_entity.pdbx_description
1 polymer ?
#
loop_
_entity_poly.entity_id
_entity_poly.type
_entity_poly.pdbx_seq_one_letter_code
_entity_poly.pdbx_strand_id
1 'polypeptide(L)'
;MQAIHIILRTPCGSDPHRPDFGSNLHLYLDYPIDRAIPHVVRESVEAIKRWEPRCQLLAVKPSVNGAHLTLHVSWKTANGATQTTELLWR
;
A
#
# COMPACT_ATOMS: atom_id res chain seq x y z
N MET A 1 -3.48 -10.29 7.44
CA MET A 1 -3.61 -10.76 6.03
C MET A 1 -2.34 -10.41 5.28
N GLN A 2 -1.61 -11.41 4.78
CA GLN A 2 -0.32 -11.19 4.11
C GLN A 2 -0.44 -10.56 2.72
N ALA A 3 -1.61 -10.68 2.06
CA ALA A 3 -1.81 -10.23 0.67
C ALA A 3 -1.54 -8.74 0.45
N ILE A 4 -2.09 -7.85 1.27
CA ILE A 4 -1.90 -6.38 1.10
C ILE A 4 -0.43 -6.00 1.32
N HIS A 5 0.21 -6.61 2.33
CA HIS A 5 1.63 -6.38 2.58
C HIS A 5 2.50 -6.88 1.41
N ILE A 6 2.14 -8.00 0.78
CA ILE A 6 2.83 -8.50 -0.42
C ILE A 6 2.62 -7.53 -1.60
N ILE A 7 1.38 -7.12 -1.88
CA ILE A 7 1.07 -6.21 -3.00
C ILE A 7 1.86 -4.90 -2.88
N LEU A 8 1.89 -4.30 -1.69
CA LEU A 8 2.57 -3.02 -1.48
C LEU A 8 4.09 -3.13 -1.41
N ARG A 9 4.65 -4.28 -1.01
CA ARG A 9 6.11 -4.47 -0.97
C ARG A 9 6.70 -4.96 -2.27
N THR A 10 5.90 -5.60 -3.13
CA THR A 10 6.38 -6.07 -4.44
C THR A 10 6.44 -4.90 -5.42
N PRO A 11 7.61 -4.59 -5.99
CA PRO A 11 7.71 -3.60 -7.07
C PRO A 11 6.99 -4.11 -8.33
N CYS A 12 6.17 -3.24 -8.93
CA CYS A 12 5.57 -3.52 -10.24
C CYS A 12 6.66 -3.90 -11.26
N GLY A 13 6.41 -4.92 -12.08
CA GLY A 13 7.37 -5.44 -13.07
C GLY A 13 8.37 -6.49 -12.55
N SER A 14 8.37 -6.80 -11.25
CA SER A 14 9.31 -7.80 -10.68
C SER A 14 8.90 -9.26 -10.95
N ASP A 15 7.62 -9.52 -11.23
CA ASP A 15 7.12 -10.87 -11.54
C ASP A 15 7.02 -11.05 -13.07
N PRO A 16 7.84 -11.93 -13.69
CA PRO A 16 7.77 -12.19 -15.14
C PRO A 16 6.41 -12.67 -15.62
N HIS A 17 5.65 -13.36 -14.75
CA HIS A 17 4.33 -13.88 -15.09
C HIS A 17 3.23 -12.85 -14.85
N ARG A 18 3.51 -11.80 -14.08
CA ARG A 18 2.57 -10.73 -13.74
C ARG A 18 3.28 -9.38 -13.73
N PRO A 19 3.61 -8.82 -14.91
CA PRO A 19 4.37 -7.58 -15.02
C PRO A 19 3.66 -6.38 -14.36
N ASP A 20 2.33 -6.39 -14.29
CA ASP A 20 1.54 -5.36 -13.61
C ASP A 20 1.43 -5.53 -12.08
N PHE A 21 1.86 -6.67 -11.54
CA PHE A 21 1.63 -7.02 -10.14
C PHE A 21 2.58 -6.29 -9.20
N GLY A 22 2.00 -5.73 -8.13
CA GLY A 22 2.73 -4.99 -7.11
C GLY A 22 2.29 -3.54 -7.03
N SER A 23 3.21 -2.67 -6.66
CA SER A 23 3.00 -1.24 -6.56
C SER A 23 4.23 -0.44 -6.99
N ASN A 24 4.01 0.80 -7.39
CA ASN A 24 5.09 1.74 -7.73
C ASN A 24 5.59 2.55 -6.53
N LEU A 25 5.38 2.04 -5.31
CA LEU A 25 5.78 2.74 -4.08
C LEU A 25 7.28 3.04 -4.01
N HIS A 26 8.11 2.18 -4.64
CA HIS A 26 9.55 2.37 -4.70
C HIS A 26 9.98 3.62 -5.49
N LEU A 27 9.18 4.07 -6.47
CA LEU A 27 9.49 5.25 -7.29
C LEU A 27 9.49 6.56 -6.49
N TYR A 28 8.86 6.56 -5.30
CA TYR A 28 8.73 7.75 -4.47
C TYR A 28 9.75 7.80 -3.33
N LEU A 29 10.65 6.82 -3.19
CA LEU A 29 11.64 6.77 -2.10
C LEU A 29 12.59 7.97 -2.12
N ASP A 30 12.91 8.48 -3.30
CA ASP A 30 13.77 9.66 -3.51
C ASP A 30 13.05 10.98 -3.23
N TYR A 31 11.72 10.96 -3.07
CA TYR A 31 10.94 12.17 -2.82
C TYR A 31 11.03 12.57 -1.33
N PRO A 32 10.98 13.88 -1.03
CA PRO A 32 10.72 14.34 0.34
C PRO A 32 9.42 13.72 0.85
N ILE A 33 9.39 13.28 2.12
CA ILE A 33 8.23 12.56 2.71
C ILE A 33 6.93 13.33 2.47
N ASP A 34 6.92 14.65 2.71
CA ASP A 34 5.74 15.51 2.53
C ASP A 34 5.18 15.47 1.10
N ARG A 35 6.06 15.34 0.09
CA ARG A 35 5.65 15.20 -1.31
C ARG A 35 5.28 13.77 -1.66
N ALA A 36 5.98 12.79 -1.08
CA ALA A 36 5.75 11.37 -1.35
C ALA A 36 4.39 10.90 -0.82
N ILE A 37 3.93 11.39 0.34
CA ILE A 37 2.70 10.98 1.02
C ILE A 37 1.49 10.85 0.07
N PRO A 38 1.04 11.90 -0.66
CA PRO A 38 -0.14 11.80 -1.51
C PRO A 38 0.05 10.78 -2.65
N HIS A 39 1.26 10.64 -3.18
CA HIS A 39 1.57 9.66 -4.22
C HIS A 39 1.52 8.23 -3.70
N VAL A 40 2.20 7.98 -2.57
CA VAL A 40 2.27 6.68 -1.89
C VAL A 40 0.89 6.23 -1.43
N VAL A 41 0.09 7.13 -0.87
CA VAL A 41 -1.29 6.84 -0.48
C VAL A 41 -2.14 6.47 -1.69
N ARG A 42 -2.10 7.27 -2.77
CA ARG A 42 -2.87 7.00 -3.99
C ARG A 42 -2.48 5.66 -4.61
N GLU A 43 -1.18 5.42 -4.76
CA GLU A 43 -0.65 4.17 -5.32
C GLU A 43 -1.07 2.96 -4.48
N SER A 44 -1.03 3.09 -3.15
CA SER A 44 -1.47 2.01 -2.24
C SER A 44 -2.96 1.70 -2.42
N VAL A 45 -3.79 2.74 -2.54
CA VAL A 45 -5.24 2.60 -2.76
C VAL A 45 -5.50 1.88 -4.08
N GLU A 46 -4.86 2.31 -5.17
CA GLU A 46 -5.05 1.72 -6.50
C GLU A 46 -4.56 0.27 -6.56
N ALA A 47 -3.38 -0.02 -6.02
CA ALA A 47 -2.82 -1.38 -6.00
C ALA A 47 -3.71 -2.35 -5.21
N ILE A 48 -4.20 -1.95 -4.03
CA ILE A 48 -5.10 -2.78 -3.23
C ILE A 48 -6.43 -3.00 -3.96
N LYS A 49 -7.03 -1.95 -4.52
CA LYS A 49 -8.29 -2.07 -5.28
C LYS A 49 -8.15 -2.98 -6.50
N ARG A 50 -7.02 -2.92 -7.20
CA ARG A 50 -6.73 -3.73 -8.39
C ARG A 50 -6.54 -5.20 -8.03
N TRP A 51 -5.77 -5.49 -6.99
CA TRP A 51 -5.31 -6.85 -6.68
C TRP A 51 -6.11 -7.57 -5.59
N GLU A 52 -6.81 -6.85 -4.70
CA GLU A 52 -7.67 -7.41 -3.67
C GLU A 52 -9.08 -6.77 -3.65
N PRO A 53 -9.87 -6.91 -4.73
CA PRO A 53 -11.23 -6.36 -4.80
C PRO A 53 -12.20 -7.00 -3.80
N ARG A 54 -11.84 -8.17 -3.25
CA ARG A 54 -12.62 -8.88 -2.22
C ARG A 54 -12.57 -8.20 -0.86
N CYS A 55 -11.57 -7.35 -0.63
CA CYS A 55 -11.44 -6.56 0.59
C CYS A 55 -11.90 -5.13 0.27
N GLN A 56 -12.86 -4.62 1.06
CA GLN A 56 -13.30 -3.24 0.92
C GLN A 56 -12.29 -2.34 1.63
N LEU A 57 -11.48 -1.61 0.88
CA LEU A 57 -10.58 -0.61 1.45
C LEU A 57 -11.40 0.50 2.14
N LEU A 58 -11.12 0.75 3.41
CA LEU A 58 -11.80 1.78 4.21
C LEU A 58 -11.01 3.08 4.22
N ALA A 59 -9.71 3.01 4.54
CA ALA A 59 -8.84 4.18 4.63
C ALA A 59 -7.37 3.79 4.49
N VAL A 60 -6.56 4.72 3.99
CA VAL A 60 -5.09 4.65 4.03
C VAL A 60 -4.62 5.91 4.73
N LYS A 61 -4.06 5.77 5.93
CA LYS A 61 -3.56 6.88 6.75
C LYS A 61 -2.04 6.83 6.80
N PRO A 62 -1.35 7.82 6.22
CA PRO A 62 0.09 7.97 6.41
C PRO A 62 0.39 8.50 7.82
N SER A 63 1.45 8.01 8.44
CA SER A 63 1.96 8.42 9.73
C SER A 63 3.47 8.62 9.60
N VAL A 64 3.94 9.83 9.87
CA VAL A 64 5.37 10.18 9.77
C VAL A 64 5.95 10.22 11.17
N ASN A 65 7.04 9.48 11.38
CA ASN A 65 7.81 9.51 12.62
C ASN A 65 9.29 9.78 12.31
N GLY A 66 9.66 11.06 12.38
CA GLY A 66 11.00 11.52 12.01
C GLY A 66 11.28 11.26 10.51
N ALA A 67 12.25 10.39 10.23
CA ALA A 67 12.59 9.98 8.87
C ALA A 67 11.76 8.81 8.34
N HIS A 68 10.89 8.24 9.17
CA HIS A 68 10.11 7.06 8.81
C HIS A 68 8.68 7.43 8.40
N LEU A 69 8.18 6.78 7.35
CA LEU A 69 6.77 6.88 6.92
C LEU A 69 6.14 5.50 7.01
N THR A 70 5.10 5.42 7.83
CA THR A 70 4.27 4.23 8.04
C THR A 70 2.89 4.46 7.43
N LEU A 71 2.38 3.48 6.70
CA LEU A 71 1.02 3.49 6.18
C LEU A 71 0.13 2.59 7.03
N HIS A 72 -0.90 3.17 7.62
CA HIS A 72 -1.97 2.44 8.29
C HIS A 72 -3.12 2.25 7.31
N VAL A 73 -3.24 1.03 6.80
CA VAL A 73 -4.25 0.66 5.82
C VAL A 73 -5.35 -0.08 6.56
N SER A 74 -6.56 0.48 6.58
CA SER A 74 -7.75 -0.14 7.16
C SER A 74 -8.65 -0.67 6.03
N TRP A 75 -9.11 -1.90 6.18
CA TRP A 75 -10.01 -2.54 5.22
C TRP A 75 -11.03 -3.43 5.94
N LYS A 76 -12.12 -3.74 5.24
CA LYS A 76 -13.15 -4.65 5.68
C LYS A 76 -13.08 -5.92 4.85
N THR A 77 -13.02 -7.05 5.54
CA THR A 77 -13.03 -8.38 4.91
C THR A 77 -14.45 -8.74 4.47
N ALA A 78 -14.60 -9.74 3.60
CA ALA A 78 -15.91 -10.25 3.17
C ALA A 78 -16.81 -10.68 4.35
N ASN A 79 -16.22 -11.09 5.48
CA ASN A 79 -16.92 -11.48 6.70
C ASN A 79 -17.39 -10.28 7.55
N GLY A 80 -17.19 -9.06 7.07
CA GLY A 80 -17.56 -7.83 7.76
C GLY A 80 -16.58 -7.36 8.84
N ALA A 81 -15.56 -8.16 9.17
CA ALA A 81 -14.53 -7.78 10.12
C ALA A 81 -13.63 -6.68 9.53
N THR A 82 -13.46 -5.60 10.29
CA THR A 82 -12.49 -4.54 9.98
C THR A 82 -11.12 -4.98 10.47
N GLN A 83 -10.12 -4.78 9.62
CA GLN A 83 -8.73 -5.10 9.87
C GLN A 83 -7.89 -3.88 9.52
N THR A 84 -6.82 -3.67 10.27
CA THR A 84 -5.84 -2.64 9.98
C THR A 84 -4.48 -3.31 9.84
N THR A 85 -3.70 -2.88 8.87
CA THR A 85 -2.31 -3.29 8.71
C THR A 85 -1.42 -2.09 8.58
N GLU A 86 -0.30 -2.20 9.25
CA GLU A 86 0.74 -1.19 9.28
C GLU A 86 1.86 -1.64 8.34
N LEU A 87 2.25 -0.74 7.45
CA LEU A 87 3.33 -0.96 6.51
C LEU A 87 4.37 0.13 6.71
N LEU A 88 5.57 -0.24 7.17
CA LEU A 88 6.73 0.64 7.12
C LEU A 88 7.18 0.78 5.66
N TRP A 89 7.10 1.99 5.12
CA TRP A 89 7.54 2.28 3.75
C TRP A 89 8.97 2.84 3.71
N ARG A 90 9.30 3.76 4.61
CA ARG A 90 10.63 4.38 4.79
C ARG A 90 10.95 4.45 6.26
#